data_AF-A0A538B092-F1
#
_entry.id   AF-A0A538B092-F1
#
_cell.length_a   1.000
_cell.length_b   1.000
_cell.length_c   1.000
_cell.angle_alpha   90.00
_cell.angle_beta   90.00
_cell.angle_gamma   90.00
#
_symmetry.space_group_name_H-M   'P 1'
#
loop_
_entity.id
_entity.type
_entity.pdbx_description
1 polymer ?
#
loop_
_entity_poly.entity_id
_entity_poly.type
_entity_poly.pdbx_seq_one_letter_code
_entity_poly.pdbx_strand_id
1 'polypeptide(L)'
;MSKSPILPCRGKLLEAVEKRSSERRPTGEREGARMKRMLSVKDLARDERFQRIVIEDVVFDPRNATMRRDKKRNGFNPHEPEMPDAARQLMHGIFVGEIQALEGAGRTCFDYDTGPGRDEVPLQLKLDMARQCWDEARHCEISVKLTEHMGSEIGEFAEQTMLFEAACHEDPIFRLCGVNRALEGLAIDVFNTMRDLG
;
A
#
# COMPACT_ATOMS: atom_id res chain seq x y z
N MET A 1 -39.17 -43.68 -40.39
CA MET A 1 -37.98 -42.80 -40.32
C MET A 1 -37.53 -42.67 -38.87
N SER A 2 -36.32 -43.15 -38.60
CA SER A 2 -35.36 -42.85 -37.51
C SER A 2 -35.83 -42.18 -36.20
N LYS A 3 -35.69 -42.89 -35.07
CA LYS A 3 -35.47 -42.32 -33.73
C LYS A 3 -33.97 -42.43 -33.40
N SER A 4 -33.31 -41.31 -33.08
CA SER A 4 -31.90 -41.28 -32.66
C SER A 4 -31.71 -41.88 -31.25
N PRO A 5 -30.61 -42.62 -30.98
CA PRO A 5 -30.26 -43.05 -29.63
C PRO A 5 -29.36 -42.02 -28.94
N ILE A 6 -29.82 -41.50 -27.80
CA ILE A 6 -29.01 -40.73 -26.86
C ILE A 6 -28.15 -41.72 -26.07
N LEU A 7 -26.82 -41.70 -26.28
CA LEU A 7 -25.84 -42.50 -25.54
C LEU A 7 -25.52 -41.91 -24.14
N PRO A 8 -25.13 -42.73 -23.15
CA PRO A 8 -25.03 -42.34 -21.75
C PRO A 8 -23.61 -41.85 -21.40
N CYS A 9 -23.37 -40.53 -21.45
CA CYS A 9 -22.07 -39.94 -21.08
C CYS A 9 -21.91 -39.62 -19.58
N ARG A 10 -22.92 -39.87 -18.74
CA ARG A 10 -22.93 -39.40 -17.34
C ARG A 10 -22.12 -40.27 -16.37
N GLY A 11 -21.98 -41.58 -16.64
CA GLY A 11 -21.28 -42.51 -15.74
C GLY A 11 -19.76 -42.39 -15.75
N LYS A 12 -19.16 -42.19 -16.94
CA LYS A 12 -17.69 -42.14 -17.08
C LYS A 12 -17.06 -40.87 -16.51
N LEU A 13 -17.84 -39.79 -16.36
CA LEU A 13 -17.36 -38.53 -15.80
C LEU A 13 -17.26 -38.59 -14.27
N LEU A 14 -18.22 -39.26 -13.61
CA LEU A 14 -18.25 -39.43 -12.15
C LEU A 14 -17.10 -40.33 -11.67
N GLU A 15 -16.85 -41.42 -12.39
CA GLU A 15 -15.77 -42.36 -12.05
C GLU A 15 -14.36 -41.74 -12.21
N ALA A 16 -14.20 -40.80 -13.15
CA ALA A 16 -12.96 -40.04 -13.34
C ALA A 16 -12.73 -38.95 -12.26
N VAL A 17 -13.81 -38.42 -11.68
CA VAL A 17 -13.76 -37.47 -10.55
C VAL A 17 -13.47 -38.20 -9.25
N GLU A 18 -14.04 -39.39 -9.04
CA GLU A 18 -13.75 -40.24 -7.88
C GLU A 18 -12.32 -40.78 -7.89
N LYS A 19 -11.80 -41.22 -9.04
CA LYS A 19 -10.39 -41.67 -9.14
C LYS A 19 -9.36 -40.55 -8.92
N ARG A 20 -9.67 -39.29 -9.28
CA ARG A 20 -8.81 -38.14 -8.92
C ARG A 20 -8.86 -37.80 -7.44
N SER A 21 -9.93 -38.18 -6.75
CA SER A 21 -10.13 -37.88 -5.33
C SER A 21 -9.31 -38.79 -4.42
N SER A 22 -9.02 -40.02 -4.87
CA SER A 22 -8.29 -41.05 -4.11
C SER A 22 -6.77 -41.05 -4.32
N GLU A 23 -6.23 -40.39 -5.34
CA GLU A 23 -4.78 -40.23 -5.58
C GLU A 23 -4.19 -38.97 -4.94
N ARG A 24 -4.78 -38.49 -3.84
CA ARG A 24 -4.16 -37.44 -3.03
C ARG A 24 -2.93 -38.03 -2.34
N ARG A 25 -1.77 -37.84 -2.97
CA ARG A 25 -0.45 -38.10 -2.38
C ARG A 25 -0.42 -37.54 -0.95
N PRO A 26 0.21 -38.24 0.03
CA PRO A 26 0.41 -37.65 1.33
C PRO A 26 1.19 -36.37 1.11
N THR A 27 0.59 -35.24 1.48
CA THR A 27 1.27 -33.96 1.52
C THR A 27 2.26 -34.04 2.66
N GLY A 28 3.42 -34.64 2.39
CA GLY A 28 4.61 -34.40 3.20
C GLY A 28 4.78 -32.89 3.26
N GLU A 29 4.85 -32.38 4.48
CA GLU A 29 5.13 -30.98 4.79
C GLU A 29 6.40 -30.57 4.05
N ARG A 30 6.23 -29.92 2.90
CA ARG A 30 7.20 -28.95 2.45
C ARG A 30 6.89 -27.73 3.29
N GLU A 31 7.67 -27.50 4.35
CA GLU A 31 7.88 -26.16 4.90
C GLU A 31 8.59 -25.30 3.82
N GLY A 32 7.91 -25.09 2.69
CA GLY A 32 8.23 -23.99 1.79
C GLY A 32 7.79 -22.73 2.51
N ALA A 33 8.74 -21.84 2.77
CA ALA A 33 8.56 -20.59 3.50
C ALA A 33 7.16 -19.98 3.32
N ARG A 34 6.27 -20.17 4.31
CA ARG A 34 4.97 -19.53 4.32
C ARG A 34 5.24 -18.04 4.48
N MET A 35 4.80 -17.23 3.52
CA MET A 35 5.01 -15.79 3.55
C MET A 35 4.44 -15.20 4.85
N LYS A 36 5.26 -14.43 5.57
CA LYS A 36 4.93 -13.86 6.89
C LYS A 36 3.70 -12.94 6.76
N ARG A 37 2.71 -13.13 7.65
CA ARG A 37 1.59 -12.19 7.85
C ARG A 37 1.99 -11.12 8.88
N MET A 38 1.34 -9.96 8.82
CA MET A 38 1.57 -8.84 9.73
C MET A 38 3.05 -8.42 9.77
N LEU A 39 3.55 -7.93 8.63
CA LEU A 39 4.90 -7.37 8.58
C LEU A 39 4.96 -6.10 9.42
N SER A 40 6.07 -5.92 10.14
CA SER A 40 6.36 -4.68 10.82
C SER A 40 7.18 -3.75 9.92
N VAL A 41 7.30 -2.47 10.28
CA VAL A 41 8.17 -1.50 9.60
C VAL A 41 9.62 -2.02 9.46
N LYS A 42 10.10 -2.77 10.46
CA LYS A 42 11.47 -3.33 10.45
C LYS A 42 11.65 -4.40 9.38
N ASP A 43 10.56 -5.02 8.94
CA ASP A 43 10.55 -6.05 7.91
C ASP A 43 10.37 -5.45 6.49
N LEU A 44 10.18 -4.13 6.35
CA LEU A 44 10.05 -3.48 5.06
C LEU A 44 11.36 -3.59 4.26
N ALA A 45 11.27 -4.21 3.08
CA ALA A 45 12.34 -4.25 2.11
C ALA A 45 12.40 -2.90 1.37
N ARG A 46 13.15 -1.94 1.92
CA ARG A 46 13.50 -0.69 1.23
C ARG A 46 14.87 -0.82 0.58
N ASP A 47 14.97 -0.18 -0.57
CA ASP A 47 16.22 0.01 -1.29
C ASP A 47 17.20 0.86 -0.44
N GLU A 48 18.50 0.65 -0.62
CA GLU A 48 19.56 1.33 0.15
C GLU A 48 19.55 2.86 0.01
N ARG A 49 18.91 3.38 -1.04
CA ARG A 49 18.71 4.81 -1.25
C ARG A 49 17.81 5.46 -0.19
N PHE A 50 16.92 4.72 0.46
CA PHE A 50 15.96 5.29 1.40
C PHE A 50 16.54 5.40 2.81
N GLN A 51 16.61 6.63 3.33
CA GLN A 51 16.98 6.90 4.72
C GLN A 51 15.73 7.13 5.57
N ARG A 52 15.46 6.21 6.50
CA ARG A 52 14.31 6.30 7.41
C ARG A 52 14.59 7.23 8.58
N ILE A 53 13.63 8.09 8.88
CA ILE A 53 13.59 8.90 10.10
C ILE A 53 12.36 8.56 10.92
N VAL A 54 12.53 8.51 12.24
CA VAL A 54 11.42 8.31 13.18
C VAL A 54 10.69 9.64 13.33
N ILE A 55 9.38 9.64 13.12
CA ILE A 55 8.62 10.89 13.06
C ILE A 55 8.61 11.64 14.40
N GLU A 56 8.69 10.90 15.52
CA GLU A 56 8.78 11.44 16.87
C GLU A 56 10.04 12.29 17.03
N ASP A 57 11.17 11.81 16.50
CA ASP A 57 12.45 12.53 16.54
C ASP A 57 12.36 13.85 15.76
N VAL A 58 11.53 13.93 14.72
CA VAL A 58 11.33 15.14 13.92
C VAL A 58 10.29 16.06 14.57
N VAL A 59 9.16 15.53 15.03
CA VAL A 59 8.03 16.31 15.56
C VAL A 59 8.38 16.93 16.91
N PHE A 60 9.09 16.19 17.75
CA PHE A 60 9.52 16.66 19.07
C PHE A 60 10.90 17.32 19.05
N ASP A 61 11.52 17.48 17.88
CA ASP A 61 12.77 18.23 17.75
C ASP A 61 12.55 19.69 18.19
N PRO A 62 13.22 20.17 19.26
CA PRO A 62 13.11 21.57 19.69
C PRO A 62 13.52 22.56 18.61
N ARG A 63 14.36 22.15 17.64
CA ARG A 63 14.77 22.96 16.49
C ARG A 63 13.65 23.17 15.47
N ASN A 64 12.67 22.26 15.41
CA ASN A 64 11.51 22.40 14.53
C ASN A 64 10.40 23.27 15.14
N ALA A 65 10.41 23.48 16.47
CA ALA A 65 9.47 24.37 17.15
C ALA A 65 9.66 25.85 16.76
N THR A 66 10.89 26.26 16.45
CA THR A 66 11.20 27.61 15.95
C THR A 66 10.81 27.76 14.48
N MET A 67 11.13 26.80 13.62
CA MET A 67 10.76 26.77 12.19
C MET A 67 9.23 26.81 11.95
N ARG A 68 8.44 26.12 12.78
CA ARG A 68 6.97 26.08 12.67
C ARG A 68 6.29 27.42 12.93
N ARG A 69 6.96 28.35 13.64
CA ARG A 69 6.38 29.65 13.98
C ARG A 69 6.40 30.62 12.79
N ASP A 70 7.38 30.47 11.90
CA ASP A 70 7.57 31.32 10.72
C ASP A 70 6.92 30.72 9.45
N LYS A 71 7.00 29.40 9.23
CA LYS A 71 6.40 28.73 8.05
C LYS A 71 4.87 28.65 8.05
N LYS A 72 4.19 28.79 9.19
CA LYS A 72 2.71 28.72 9.25
C LYS A 72 2.01 29.90 8.57
N ARG A 73 2.76 30.93 8.17
CA ARG A 73 2.23 32.20 7.67
C ARG A 73 2.34 32.36 6.15
N ASN A 74 3.25 31.62 5.51
CA ASN A 74 3.41 31.59 4.06
C ASN A 74 3.21 30.15 3.59
N GLY A 75 2.09 29.86 2.93
CA GLY A 75 2.07 28.77 1.96
C GLY A 75 3.21 28.98 0.95
N PHE A 76 3.64 27.91 0.28
CA PHE A 76 4.68 27.90 -0.75
C PHE A 76 4.73 29.23 -1.53
N ASN A 77 5.65 30.11 -1.15
CA ASN A 77 5.81 31.45 -1.74
C ASN A 77 6.86 31.35 -2.84
N PRO A 78 6.51 31.43 -4.14
CA PRO A 78 7.44 31.17 -5.26
C PRO A 78 8.70 32.03 -5.27
N HIS A 79 8.72 33.13 -4.53
CA HIS A 79 9.86 34.04 -4.43
C HIS A 79 10.86 33.68 -3.32
N GLU A 80 10.60 32.66 -2.52
CA GLU A 80 11.53 32.19 -1.49
C GLU A 80 12.65 31.32 -2.13
N PRO A 81 13.93 31.58 -1.82
CA PRO A 81 15.05 30.84 -2.41
C PRO A 81 15.02 29.32 -2.19
N GLU A 82 14.45 28.88 -1.06
CA GLU A 82 14.37 27.49 -0.62
C GLU A 82 13.21 26.70 -1.29
N MET A 83 12.40 27.38 -2.10
CA MET A 83 11.19 26.79 -2.68
C MET A 83 11.42 25.58 -3.58
N PRO A 84 12.43 25.56 -4.47
CA PRO A 84 12.67 24.39 -5.31
C PRO A 84 12.91 23.14 -4.48
N ASP A 85 13.76 23.24 -3.45
CA ASP A 85 14.08 22.11 -2.56
C ASP A 85 12.88 21.71 -1.71
N ALA A 86 12.09 22.67 -1.23
CA ALA A 86 10.85 22.39 -0.51
C ALA A 86 9.81 21.67 -1.38
N ALA A 87 9.69 22.05 -2.66
CA ALA A 87 8.78 21.39 -3.60
C ALA A 87 9.25 19.97 -3.93
N ARG A 88 10.57 19.76 -4.14
CA ARG A 88 11.15 18.42 -4.36
C ARG A 88 11.00 17.53 -3.13
N GLN A 89 11.22 18.06 -1.92
CA GLN A 89 10.98 17.35 -0.66
C GLN A 89 9.50 16.95 -0.52
N LEU A 90 8.57 17.85 -0.86
CA LEU A 90 7.14 17.51 -0.82
C LEU A 90 6.79 16.40 -1.81
N MET A 91 7.27 16.47 -3.05
CA MET A 91 7.05 15.42 -4.04
C MET A 91 7.64 14.07 -3.61
N HIS A 92 8.83 14.08 -3.00
CA HIS A 92 9.40 12.87 -2.41
C HIS A 92 8.50 12.29 -1.31
N GLY A 93 7.95 13.16 -0.44
CA GLY A 93 7.01 12.76 0.60
C GLY A 93 5.74 12.11 0.04
N ILE A 94 5.20 12.64 -1.07
CA ILE A 94 4.06 12.05 -1.78
C ILE A 94 4.44 10.68 -2.32
N PHE A 95 5.54 10.57 -3.07
CA PHE A 95 6.03 9.31 -3.62
C PHE A 95 6.17 8.21 -2.57
N VAL A 96 6.80 8.53 -1.44
CA VAL A 96 6.96 7.63 -0.29
C VAL A 96 5.61 7.26 0.32
N GLY A 97 4.66 8.20 0.33
CA GLY A 97 3.28 7.95 0.74
C GLY A 97 2.59 6.92 -0.15
N GLU A 98 2.73 7.04 -1.47
CA GLU A 98 2.16 6.09 -2.44
C GLU A 98 2.73 4.68 -2.25
N ILE A 99 4.05 4.56 -2.01
CA ILE A 99 4.66 3.25 -1.74
C ILE A 99 4.06 2.61 -0.47
N GLN A 100 3.89 3.39 0.59
CA GLN A 100 3.34 2.89 1.85
C GLN A 100 1.85 2.54 1.74
N ALA A 101 1.07 3.31 0.97
CA ALA A 101 -0.32 3.02 0.69
C ALA A 101 -0.47 1.74 -0.15
N LEU A 102 0.37 1.57 -1.18
CA LEU A 102 0.48 0.33 -1.96
C LEU A 102 0.76 -0.87 -1.07
N GLU A 103 1.76 -0.75 -0.19
CA GLU A 103 2.11 -1.81 0.74
C GLU A 103 0.96 -2.10 1.70
N GLY A 104 0.36 -1.08 2.31
CA GLY A 104 -0.77 -1.22 3.23
C GLY A 104 -1.98 -1.92 2.59
N ALA A 105 -2.34 -1.53 1.37
CA ALA A 105 -3.45 -2.13 0.62
C ALA A 105 -3.15 -3.58 0.23
N GLY A 106 -1.95 -3.85 -0.31
CA GLY A 106 -1.49 -5.20 -0.64
C GLY A 106 -1.42 -6.13 0.57
N ARG A 107 -0.93 -5.61 1.71
CA ARG A 107 -0.90 -6.35 2.98
C ARG A 107 -2.29 -6.65 3.51
N THR A 108 -3.22 -5.70 3.41
CA THR A 108 -4.61 -5.92 3.82
C THR A 108 -5.28 -7.02 2.99
N CYS A 109 -4.95 -7.15 1.70
CA CYS A 109 -5.43 -8.27 0.88
C CYS A 109 -4.93 -9.64 1.38
N PHE A 110 -3.71 -9.70 1.92
CA PHE A 110 -3.01 -10.94 2.28
C PHE A 110 -3.16 -11.35 3.75
N ASP A 111 -3.15 -10.38 4.66
CA ASP A 111 -3.03 -10.60 6.10
C ASP A 111 -4.32 -11.16 6.73
N TYR A 112 -5.47 -10.79 6.17
CA TYR A 112 -6.78 -11.19 6.68
C TYR A 112 -7.35 -12.37 5.90
N ASP A 113 -8.03 -13.28 6.59
CA ASP A 113 -8.80 -14.33 5.93
C ASP A 113 -10.17 -13.79 5.48
N THR A 114 -10.78 -14.45 4.49
CA THR A 114 -12.08 -14.03 3.97
C THR A 114 -13.19 -14.81 4.64
N GLY A 115 -14.17 -14.10 5.20
CA GLY A 115 -15.34 -14.72 5.82
C GLY A 115 -16.16 -13.75 6.66
N PRO A 116 -17.22 -14.23 7.33
CA PRO A 116 -18.12 -13.42 8.15
C PRO A 116 -17.66 -13.25 9.60
N GLY A 117 -16.53 -13.86 9.99
CA GLY A 117 -15.97 -13.78 11.33
C GLY A 117 -15.48 -12.39 11.70
N ARG A 118 -15.28 -12.16 13.01
CA ARG A 118 -14.83 -10.87 13.54
C ARG A 118 -13.45 -10.45 13.04
N ASP A 119 -12.55 -11.43 12.89
CA ASP A 119 -11.15 -11.23 12.47
C ASP A 119 -10.97 -11.56 10.98
N GLU A 120 -12.07 -11.75 10.27
CA GLU A 120 -12.13 -12.00 8.84
C GLU A 120 -12.68 -10.76 8.13
N VAL A 121 -12.38 -10.65 6.83
CA VAL A 121 -12.85 -9.53 6.01
C VAL A 121 -13.75 -10.01 4.88
N PRO A 122 -14.80 -9.23 4.51
CA PRO A 122 -15.59 -9.53 3.33
C PRO A 122 -14.72 -9.58 2.06
N LEU A 123 -15.08 -10.45 1.10
CA LEU A 123 -14.38 -10.51 -0.18
C LEU A 123 -14.35 -9.16 -0.89
N GLN A 124 -15.44 -8.39 -0.80
CA GLN A 124 -15.53 -7.06 -1.39
C GLN A 124 -14.43 -6.13 -0.88
N LEU A 125 -14.13 -6.15 0.43
CA LEU A 125 -13.07 -5.33 0.99
C LEU A 125 -11.71 -5.68 0.37
N LYS A 126 -11.41 -6.97 0.19
CA LYS A 126 -10.16 -7.39 -0.47
C LYS A 126 -10.09 -6.94 -1.93
N LEU A 127 -11.20 -6.97 -2.67
CA LEU A 127 -11.24 -6.47 -4.04
C LEU A 127 -11.00 -4.96 -4.09
N ASP A 128 -11.56 -4.21 -3.14
CA ASP A 128 -11.36 -2.77 -3.03
C ASP A 128 -9.90 -2.43 -2.69
N MET A 129 -9.28 -3.18 -1.77
CA MET A 129 -7.86 -3.04 -1.45
C MET A 129 -6.96 -3.44 -2.62
N ALA A 130 -7.32 -4.45 -3.40
CA ALA A 130 -6.55 -4.83 -4.59
C ALA A 130 -6.62 -3.74 -5.67
N ARG A 131 -7.79 -3.11 -5.85
CA ARG A 131 -7.93 -1.97 -6.75
C ARG A 131 -7.09 -0.78 -6.28
N GLN A 132 -7.13 -0.46 -4.98
CA GLN A 132 -6.30 0.60 -4.41
C GLN A 132 -4.81 0.30 -4.62
N CYS A 133 -4.36 -0.93 -4.34
CA CYS A 133 -2.98 -1.35 -4.58
C CYS A 133 -2.55 -1.13 -6.05
N TRP A 134 -3.46 -1.34 -7.00
CA TRP A 134 -3.21 -1.04 -8.40
C TRP A 134 -3.13 0.47 -8.70
N ASP A 135 -4.00 1.26 -8.08
CA ASP A 135 -4.00 2.72 -8.24
C ASP A 135 -2.71 3.33 -7.68
N GLU A 136 -2.29 2.92 -6.48
CA GLU A 136 -1.04 3.41 -5.86
C GLU A 136 0.22 2.97 -6.61
N ALA A 137 0.18 1.82 -7.31
CA ALA A 137 1.29 1.40 -8.17
C ALA A 137 1.47 2.41 -9.33
N ARG A 138 0.35 2.84 -9.92
CA ARG A 138 0.38 3.86 -10.98
C ARG A 138 0.77 5.22 -10.42
N HIS A 139 0.35 5.57 -9.20
CA HIS A 139 0.79 6.80 -8.55
C HIS A 139 2.28 6.80 -8.25
N CYS A 140 2.88 5.67 -7.86
CA CYS A 140 4.32 5.51 -7.74
C CYS A 140 5.01 5.78 -9.09
N GLU A 141 4.54 5.18 -10.18
CA GLU A 141 5.12 5.40 -11.53
C GLU A 141 5.04 6.87 -11.97
N ILE A 142 3.91 7.54 -11.70
CA ILE A 142 3.74 8.97 -12.00
C ILE A 142 4.71 9.80 -11.15
N SER A 143 4.82 9.48 -9.87
CA SER A 143 5.67 10.22 -8.92
C SER A 143 7.15 10.10 -9.27
N VAL A 144 7.61 8.94 -9.77
CA VAL A 144 8.98 8.77 -10.28
C VAL A 144 9.24 9.73 -11.43
N LYS A 145 8.35 9.76 -12.44
CA LYS A 145 8.50 10.65 -13.60
C LYS A 145 8.47 12.13 -13.21
N LEU A 146 7.63 12.51 -12.25
CA LEU A 146 7.58 13.88 -11.73
C LEU A 146 8.86 14.23 -10.97
N THR A 147 9.39 13.30 -10.17
CA THR A 147 10.67 13.47 -9.45
C THR A 147 11.82 13.70 -10.44
N GLU A 148 11.90 12.89 -11.49
CA GLU A 148 12.89 13.07 -12.58
C GLU A 148 12.72 14.42 -13.28
N HIS A 149 11.48 14.82 -13.56
CA HIS A 149 11.18 16.12 -14.19
C HIS A 149 11.65 17.31 -13.34
N MET A 150 11.54 17.19 -12.01
CA MET A 150 11.99 18.22 -11.07
C MET A 150 13.51 18.19 -10.83
N GLY A 151 14.24 17.26 -11.46
CA GLY A 151 15.68 17.12 -11.31
C GLY A 151 16.13 16.51 -9.99
N SER A 152 15.25 15.74 -9.33
CA SER A 152 15.56 15.04 -8.08
C SER A 152 15.88 13.56 -8.31
N GLU A 153 16.55 12.96 -7.33
CA GLU A 153 16.84 11.52 -7.30
C GLU A 153 15.98 10.78 -6.26
N ILE A 154 15.66 9.51 -6.53
CA ILE A 154 14.99 8.66 -5.54
C ILE A 154 15.91 8.45 -4.34
N GLY A 155 15.41 8.79 -3.15
CA GLY A 155 16.19 8.70 -1.90
C GLY A 155 17.02 9.95 -1.57
N GLU A 156 16.92 11.02 -2.38
CA GLU A 156 17.56 12.31 -2.09
C GLU A 156 17.08 12.90 -0.75
N PHE A 157 15.84 12.62 -0.37
CA PHE A 157 15.25 13.05 0.89
C PHE A 157 14.97 11.85 1.80
N ALA A 158 14.92 12.11 3.12
CA ALA A 158 14.59 11.09 4.10
C ALA A 158 13.10 10.74 4.08
N GLU A 159 12.77 9.47 4.36
CA GLU A 159 11.41 8.94 4.43
C GLU A 159 10.93 8.78 5.88
N GLN A 160 9.63 8.97 6.08
CA GLN A 160 8.92 8.66 7.32
C GLN A 160 7.95 7.48 7.10
N THR A 161 7.81 6.58 8.07
CA THR A 161 7.06 5.30 7.94
C THR A 161 5.67 5.29 8.57
N MET A 162 5.14 6.46 8.96
CA MET A 162 3.88 6.58 9.72
C MET A 162 2.68 5.93 9.02
N LEU A 163 2.60 6.05 7.69
CA LEU A 163 1.50 5.46 6.89
C LEU A 163 1.51 3.94 6.99
N PHE A 164 2.69 3.33 6.82
CA PHE A 164 2.83 1.89 6.93
C PHE A 164 2.60 1.40 8.37
N GLU A 165 3.02 2.16 9.38
CA GLU A 165 2.75 1.85 10.79
C GLU A 165 1.25 1.79 11.09
N ALA A 166 0.48 2.76 10.58
CA ALA A 166 -0.98 2.73 10.66
C ALA A 166 -1.57 1.53 9.91
N ALA A 167 -0.89 1.08 8.85
CA ALA A 167 -1.25 -0.11 8.08
C ALA A 167 -0.84 -1.44 8.75
N CYS A 168 -0.14 -1.44 9.89
CA CYS A 168 0.30 -2.66 10.58
C CYS A 168 -0.67 -3.15 11.66
N HIS A 169 -1.82 -2.50 11.85
CA HIS A 169 -2.74 -2.84 12.93
C HIS A 169 -3.38 -4.22 12.73
N GLU A 170 -3.52 -5.02 13.78
CA GLU A 170 -4.10 -6.37 13.70
C GLU A 170 -5.59 -6.34 13.37
N ASP A 171 -6.35 -5.39 13.92
CA ASP A 171 -7.75 -5.22 13.57
C ASP A 171 -7.93 -4.54 12.18
N PRO A 172 -8.64 -5.17 11.23
CA PRO A 172 -8.84 -4.64 9.88
C PRO A 172 -9.64 -3.32 9.85
N ILE A 173 -10.51 -3.08 10.83
CA ILE A 173 -11.30 -1.84 10.92
C ILE A 173 -10.40 -0.68 11.31
N PHE A 174 -9.53 -0.88 12.32
CA PHE A 174 -8.56 0.15 12.71
C PHE A 174 -7.59 0.47 11.57
N ARG A 175 -7.17 -0.55 10.82
CA ARG A 175 -6.34 -0.37 9.63
C ARG A 175 -7.05 0.49 8.57
N LEU A 176 -8.29 0.15 8.23
CA LEU A 176 -9.10 0.89 7.26
C LEU A 176 -9.36 2.34 7.71
N CYS A 177 -9.67 2.55 8.98
CA CYS A 177 -9.89 3.89 9.54
C CYS A 177 -8.59 4.73 9.55
N GLY A 178 -7.47 4.12 9.92
CA GLY A 178 -6.17 4.80 9.96
C GLY A 178 -5.66 5.19 8.58
N VAL A 179 -5.65 4.25 7.63
CA VAL A 179 -5.07 4.47 6.31
C VAL A 179 -6.05 5.22 5.41
N ASN A 180 -7.19 4.60 5.07
CA ASN A 180 -8.10 5.13 4.05
C ASN A 180 -8.89 6.36 4.50
N ARG A 181 -9.26 6.45 5.78
CA ARG A 181 -10.06 7.60 6.24
C ARG A 181 -9.22 8.77 6.73
N ALA A 182 -8.15 8.51 7.47
CA ALA A 182 -7.32 9.59 8.02
C ALA A 182 -6.24 10.03 7.04
N LEU A 183 -5.45 9.10 6.49
CA LEU A 183 -4.22 9.46 5.77
C LEU A 183 -4.44 9.70 4.26
N GLU A 184 -5.28 8.92 3.59
CA GLU A 184 -5.64 9.22 2.19
C GLU A 184 -6.43 10.53 2.06
N GLY A 185 -7.33 10.79 3.00
CA GLY A 185 -8.05 12.07 3.06
C GLY A 185 -7.11 13.27 3.19
N LEU A 186 -6.04 13.14 3.97
CA LEU A 186 -5.00 14.16 4.11
C LEU A 186 -4.16 14.31 2.84
N ALA A 187 -3.87 13.23 2.11
CA ALA A 187 -3.12 13.30 0.87
C ALA A 187 -3.85 14.12 -0.21
N ILE A 188 -5.18 14.02 -0.28
CA ILE A 188 -6.01 14.83 -1.18
C ILE A 188 -5.84 16.34 -0.89
N ASP A 189 -5.75 16.74 0.37
CA ASP A 189 -5.53 18.14 0.76
C ASP A 189 -4.14 18.64 0.31
N VAL A 190 -3.12 17.76 0.36
CA VAL A 190 -1.78 18.06 -0.14
C VAL A 190 -1.79 18.22 -1.67
N PHE A 191 -2.42 17.32 -2.41
CA PHE A 191 -2.54 17.45 -3.88
C PHE A 191 -3.28 18.72 -4.30
N ASN A 192 -4.34 19.10 -3.57
CA ASN A 192 -5.03 20.38 -3.81
C ASN A 192 -4.08 21.57 -3.59
N THR A 193 -3.27 21.53 -2.53
CA THR A 193 -2.26 22.57 -2.25
C THR A 193 -1.23 22.67 -3.37
N MET A 194 -0.79 21.54 -3.94
CA MET A 194 0.16 21.53 -5.04
C MET A 194 -0.41 22.07 -6.35
N ARG A 195 -1.65 21.71 -6.69
CA ARG A 195 -2.34 22.25 -7.87
C ARG A 195 -2.39 23.78 -7.85
N ASP A 196 -2.65 24.35 -6.67
CA ASP A 196 -2.83 25.79 -6.52
C ASP A 196 -1.50 26.58 -6.63
N LEU A 197 -0.36 25.89 -6.76
CA LEU A 197 0.96 26.50 -6.95
C LEU A 197 1.32 26.79 -8.41
N GLY A 198 0.54 26.27 -9.37
CA GLY A 198 0.73 26.50 -10.80
C GLY A 198 1.50 25.38 -11.49
#